data_AF-A0A0K0CTI3-F1
#
_entry.id   AF-A0A0K0CTI3-F1
#
_cell.length_a   1.000
_cell.length_b   1.000
_cell.length_c   1.000
_cell.angle_alpha   90.00
_cell.angle_beta   90.00
_cell.angle_gamma   90.00
#
_symmetry.space_group_name_H-M   'P 1'
#
loop_
_entity.id
_entity.type
_entity.pdbx_description
1 polymer ?
#
loop_
_entity_poly.entity_id
_entity_poly.type
_entity_poly.pdbx_seq_one_letter_code
_entity_poly.pdbx_strand_id
1 'polypeptide(L)'
;MFHTLQEFPREIVAMGCLFLAGKVSETPKKCKDIVTAAQNVFPTVYGDKNRNAFVDEIMGIERVLLQTMKFDLQVDLPYQYLIDYSKKFKLTKTEINSLVHTSWTFVNDSAFTTLCLIWEPQVAHFCKIHSSSFIIQWKC
;
A
#
# COMPACT_ATOMS: atom_id res chain seq x y z
N MET A 1 -2.19 0.88 -20.99
CA MET A 1 -2.94 -0.35 -21.31
C MET A 1 -3.69 -0.72 -20.04
N PHE A 2 -5.00 -0.90 -20.09
CA PHE A 2 -5.77 -1.32 -18.90
C PHE A 2 -5.85 -2.86 -18.93
N HIS A 3 -5.51 -3.48 -17.81
CA HIS A 3 -5.48 -4.94 -17.67
C HIS A 3 -6.69 -5.42 -16.87
N THR A 4 -7.34 -6.49 -17.33
CA THR A 4 -8.52 -7.03 -16.66
C THR A 4 -8.10 -8.12 -15.66
N LEU A 5 -8.78 -8.19 -14.50
CA LEU A 5 -8.53 -9.23 -13.47
C LEU A 5 -8.81 -10.66 -13.96
N GLN A 6 -9.43 -10.83 -15.12
CA GLN A 6 -9.63 -12.13 -15.77
C GLN A 6 -8.39 -12.60 -16.54
N GLU A 7 -7.54 -11.67 -17.01
CA GLU A 7 -6.33 -11.99 -17.77
C GLU A 7 -5.13 -12.25 -16.86
N PHE A 8 -5.14 -11.67 -15.65
CA PHE A 8 -4.04 -11.80 -14.69
C PHE A 8 -4.54 -12.26 -13.33
N PRO A 9 -4.12 -13.46 -12.86
CA PRO A 9 -4.48 -13.94 -11.54
C PRO A 9 -3.99 -12.98 -10.47
N ARG A 10 -4.91 -12.55 -9.59
CA ARG A 10 -4.62 -11.59 -8.50
C ARG A 10 -3.45 -12.05 -7.62
N GLU A 11 -3.26 -13.35 -7.47
CA GLU A 11 -2.20 -13.95 -6.66
C GLU A 11 -0.82 -13.62 -7.23
N ILE A 12 -0.67 -13.66 -8.56
CA ILE A 12 0.59 -13.42 -9.25
C ILE A 12 0.85 -11.92 -9.35
N VAL A 13 -0.20 -11.14 -9.64
CA VAL A 13 -0.11 -9.67 -9.65
C VAL A 13 0.29 -9.13 -8.30
N ALA A 14 -0.31 -9.61 -7.20
CA ALA A 14 0.04 -9.19 -5.84
C ALA A 14 1.52 -9.44 -5.53
N MET A 15 2.03 -10.61 -5.92
CA MET A 15 3.44 -10.99 -5.73
C MET A 15 4.39 -10.16 -6.60
N GLY A 16 4.01 -9.89 -7.84
CA GLY A 16 4.74 -8.98 -8.73
C GLY A 16 4.79 -7.55 -8.20
N CYS A 17 3.67 -7.04 -7.68
CA CYS A 17 3.61 -5.72 -7.03
C CYS A 17 4.51 -5.67 -5.78
N LEU A 18 4.48 -6.71 -4.94
CA LEU A 18 5.34 -6.78 -3.74
C LEU A 18 6.82 -6.85 -4.10
N PHE A 19 7.18 -7.65 -5.11
CA PHE A 19 8.54 -7.76 -5.62
C PHE A 19 9.04 -6.42 -6.18
N LEU A 20 8.23 -5.75 -7.00
CA LEU A 20 8.54 -4.44 -7.55
C LEU A 20 8.68 -3.37 -6.45
N ALA A 21 7.74 -3.33 -5.50
CA ALA A 21 7.76 -2.39 -4.39
C ALA A 21 9.01 -2.53 -3.51
N GLY A 22 9.50 -3.76 -3.29
CA GLY A 22 10.74 -3.99 -2.54
C GLY A 22 11.97 -3.42 -3.24
N LYS A 23 12.01 -3.44 -4.58
CA LYS A 23 13.09 -2.80 -5.34
C LYS A 23 13.01 -1.28 -5.29
N VAL A 24 11.81 -0.73 -5.44
CA VAL A 24 11.57 0.73 -5.39
C VAL A 24 11.88 1.31 -4.00
N SER A 25 11.58 0.56 -2.95
CA SER A 25 11.81 0.96 -1.55
C SER A 25 13.23 0.66 -1.05
N GLU A 26 14.20 0.39 -1.94
CA GLU A 26 15.60 0.06 -1.59
C GLU A 26 15.74 -1.12 -0.60
N THR A 27 14.77 -2.03 -0.57
CA THR A 27 14.75 -3.22 0.29
C THR A 27 14.53 -4.49 -0.53
N PRO A 28 15.40 -4.79 -1.52
CA PRO A 28 15.17 -5.88 -2.46
C PRO A 28 15.16 -7.23 -1.75
N LYS A 29 14.17 -8.07 -2.11
CA LYS A 29 14.06 -9.47 -1.68
C LYS A 29 14.09 -10.38 -2.89
N LYS A 30 14.68 -11.57 -2.75
CA LYS A 30 14.72 -12.54 -3.85
C LYS A 30 13.32 -13.06 -4.11
N CYS A 31 12.92 -13.16 -5.39
CA CYS A 31 11.59 -13.65 -5.77
C CYS A 31 11.28 -15.03 -5.15
N LYS A 32 12.27 -15.94 -5.10
CA LYS A 32 12.12 -17.26 -4.47
C LYS A 32 11.78 -17.19 -2.97
N ASP A 33 12.34 -16.22 -2.26
CA ASP A 33 12.11 -16.03 -0.83
C ASP A 33 10.72 -15.44 -0.60
N ILE A 34 10.28 -14.51 -1.47
CA ILE A 34 8.92 -13.96 -1.45
C ILE A 34 7.89 -15.08 -1.68
N VAL A 35 8.09 -15.93 -2.70
CA VAL A 35 7.18 -17.06 -2.98
C VAL A 35 7.13 -18.03 -1.79
N THR A 36 8.28 -18.36 -1.21
CA THR A 36 8.34 -19.24 -0.04
C THR A 36 7.61 -18.63 1.16
N ALA A 37 7.79 -17.33 1.41
CA ALA A 37 7.07 -16.62 2.47
C ALA A 37 5.55 -16.60 2.22
N ALA A 38 5.11 -16.35 0.98
CA ALA A 38 3.70 -16.36 0.62
C ALA A 38 3.05 -17.74 0.79
N GLN A 39 3.77 -18.82 0.45
CA GLN A 39 3.31 -20.19 0.68
C GLN A 39 3.18 -20.53 2.16
N ASN A 40 4.08 -20.01 3.00
CA ASN A 40 4.04 -20.23 4.45
C ASN A 40 2.91 -19.45 5.13
N VAL A 41 2.67 -18.20 4.71
CA VAL A 41 1.66 -17.32 5.33
C VAL A 41 0.25 -17.62 4.80
N PHE A 42 0.12 -17.94 3.51
CA PHE A 42 -1.16 -18.18 2.83
C PHE A 42 -1.15 -19.52 2.06
N PRO A 43 -1.05 -20.66 2.77
CA PRO A 43 -0.94 -21.98 2.14
C PRO A 43 -2.18 -22.34 1.30
N THR A 44 -3.36 -21.87 1.66
CA THR A 44 -4.61 -22.10 0.91
C THR A 44 -4.63 -21.43 -0.47
N VAL A 45 -3.81 -20.40 -0.67
CA VAL A 45 -3.79 -19.58 -1.91
C VAL A 45 -2.61 -19.96 -2.80
N TYR A 46 -1.45 -20.27 -2.20
CA TYR A 46 -0.19 -20.49 -2.92
C TYR A 46 0.38 -21.92 -2.78
N GLY A 47 -0.22 -22.79 -1.97
CA GLY A 47 0.36 -24.07 -1.54
C GLY A 47 0.57 -25.11 -2.65
N ASP A 48 -0.35 -25.20 -3.62
CA ASP A 48 -0.32 -26.26 -4.66
C ASP A 48 0.54 -25.92 -5.90
N LYS A 49 1.12 -24.71 -5.97
CA LYS A 49 1.75 -24.23 -7.20
C LYS A 49 3.26 -24.49 -7.22
N ASN A 50 3.77 -24.92 -8.38
CA ASN A 50 5.20 -25.14 -8.59
C ASN A 50 5.97 -23.82 -8.44
N ARG A 51 6.90 -23.77 -7.47
CA ARG A 51 7.68 -22.57 -7.13
C ARG A 51 8.45 -21.99 -8.32
N ASN A 52 9.00 -22.83 -9.20
CA ASN A 52 9.80 -22.34 -10.33
C ASN A 52 8.92 -21.68 -11.39
N ALA A 53 7.78 -22.29 -11.73
CA ALA A 53 6.81 -21.70 -12.65
C ALA A 53 6.28 -20.35 -12.12
N PHE A 54 6.02 -20.28 -10.80
CA PHE A 54 5.55 -19.05 -10.16
C PHE A 54 6.57 -17.91 -10.24
N VAL A 55 7.86 -18.21 -10.12
CA VAL A 55 8.93 -17.22 -10.28
C VAL A 55 8.96 -16.70 -11.71
N ASP A 56 8.87 -17.57 -12.71
CA ASP A 56 8.88 -17.16 -14.12
C ASP A 56 7.66 -16.26 -14.45
N GLU A 57 6.48 -16.59 -13.92
CA GLU A 57 5.27 -15.78 -14.07
C GLU A 57 5.40 -14.41 -13.39
N ILE A 58 5.98 -14.33 -12.18
CA ILE A 58 6.24 -13.06 -11.49
C ILE A 58 7.19 -12.17 -12.29
N MET A 59 8.25 -12.73 -12.87
CA MET A 59 9.19 -11.99 -13.71
C MET A 59 8.53 -11.46 -15.00
N GLY A 60 7.55 -12.21 -15.54
CA GLY A 60 6.72 -11.74 -16.65
C GLY A 60 5.83 -10.56 -16.25
N ILE A 61 5.11 -10.70 -15.12
CA ILE A 61 4.22 -9.66 -14.58
C ILE A 61 4.97 -8.37 -14.25
N GLU A 62 6.18 -8.47 -13.70
CA GLU A 62 7.00 -7.30 -13.40
C GLU A 62 7.16 -6.37 -14.61
N ARG A 63 7.43 -6.94 -15.79
CA ARG A 63 7.59 -6.15 -17.03
C ARG A 63 6.29 -5.46 -17.41
N VAL A 64 5.17 -6.17 -17.27
CA VAL A 64 3.83 -5.62 -17.54
C VAL A 64 3.50 -4.49 -16.57
N LEU A 65 3.79 -4.66 -15.28
CA LEU A 65 3.58 -3.63 -14.25
C LEU A 65 4.40 -2.37 -14.54
N LEU A 66 5.69 -2.52 -14.87
CA LEU A 66 6.57 -1.40 -15.22
C LEU A 66 6.04 -0.62 -16.43
N GLN A 67 5.59 -1.31 -17.47
CA GLN A 67 4.98 -0.69 -18.65
C GLN A 67 3.65 -0.01 -18.32
N THR A 68 2.83 -0.63 -17.47
CA THR A 68 1.53 -0.10 -17.05
C THR A 68 1.68 1.20 -16.26
N MET A 69 2.62 1.23 -15.33
CA MET A 69 2.94 2.40 -14.51
C MET A 69 3.78 3.44 -15.25
N LYS A 70 4.19 3.16 -16.51
CA LYS A 70 5.09 4.01 -17.30
C LYS A 70 6.39 4.37 -16.56
N PHE A 71 6.89 3.46 -15.74
CA PHE A 71 8.05 3.66 -14.86
C PHE A 71 7.90 4.78 -13.81
N ASP A 72 6.67 5.26 -13.58
CA ASP A 72 6.37 6.20 -12.50
C ASP A 72 6.16 5.43 -11.19
N LEU A 73 7.25 5.23 -10.45
CA LEU A 73 7.31 4.41 -9.25
C LEU A 73 7.47 5.24 -7.97
N GLN A 74 7.56 6.57 -8.09
CA GLN A 74 7.68 7.46 -6.95
C GLN A 74 6.30 7.69 -6.34
N VAL A 75 6.05 7.09 -5.18
CA VAL A 75 4.80 7.25 -4.44
C VAL A 75 5.07 7.98 -3.14
N ASP A 76 4.58 9.21 -3.03
CA ASP A 76 4.59 9.95 -1.78
C ASP A 76 3.53 9.39 -0.84
N LEU A 77 3.99 8.84 0.29
CA LEU A 77 3.09 8.27 1.28
C LEU A 77 2.47 9.37 2.16
N PRO A 78 1.16 9.27 2.48
CA PRO A 78 0.44 10.28 3.25
C PRO A 78 0.94 10.47 4.70
N TYR A 79 1.77 9.58 5.22
CA TYR A 79 2.30 9.64 6.58
C TYR A 79 3.21 10.85 6.82
N GLN A 80 3.98 11.28 5.83
CA GLN A 80 4.87 12.43 5.97
C GLN A 80 4.05 13.71 6.17
N TYR A 81 3.02 13.88 5.35
CA TYR A 81 2.08 15.00 5.47
C TYR A 81 1.36 14.98 6.83
N LEU A 82 1.00 13.81 7.35
CA LEU A 82 0.37 13.65 8.67
C LEU A 82 1.18 14.30 9.78
N ILE A 83 2.47 13.96 9.82
CA ILE A 83 3.39 14.46 10.83
C ILE A 83 3.58 15.97 10.66
N ASP A 84 3.72 16.47 9.44
CA ASP A 84 3.94 17.90 9.20
C ASP A 84 2.69 18.75 9.46
N TYR A 85 1.49 18.24 9.19
CA TYR A 85 0.24 18.90 9.57
C TYR A 85 0.01 18.86 11.08
N SER A 86 0.35 17.75 11.75
CA SER A 86 0.22 17.64 13.21
C SER A 86 0.97 18.76 13.96
N LYS A 87 2.14 19.17 13.44
CA LYS A 87 2.98 20.23 14.02
C LYS A 87 2.36 21.63 13.89
N LYS A 88 1.41 21.84 12.97
CA LYS A 88 0.75 23.13 12.74
C LYS A 88 -0.42 23.36 13.71
N PHE A 89 -0.95 22.30 14.34
CA PHE A 89 -2.02 22.43 15.31
C PHE A 89 -1.50 22.88 16.68
N LYS A 90 -2.15 23.87 17.28
CA LYS A 90 -1.87 24.35 18.65
C LYS A 90 -2.59 23.49 19.70
N LEU A 91 -2.39 22.18 19.66
CA LEU A 91 -2.99 21.21 20.59
C LEU A 91 -1.96 20.73 21.63
N THR A 92 -2.42 20.07 22.70
CA THR A 92 -1.50 19.43 23.65
C THR A 92 -0.83 18.20 23.03
N LYS A 93 0.37 17.84 23.51
CA LYS A 93 1.12 16.68 22.98
C LYS A 93 0.31 15.37 23.03
N THR A 94 -0.51 15.20 24.07
CA THR A 94 -1.40 14.04 24.25
C THR A 94 -2.50 13.97 23.20
N GLU A 95 -3.13 15.10 22.90
CA GLU A 95 -4.18 15.19 21.87
C GLU A 95 -3.60 15.00 20.47
N ILE A 96 -2.43 15.58 20.21
CA ILE A 96 -1.71 15.40 18.93
C ILE A 96 -1.37 13.92 18.73
N ASN A 97 -0.83 13.24 19.75
CA ASN A 97 -0.50 11.82 19.64
C ASN A 97 -1.75 10.96 19.38
N SER A 98 -2.86 11.26 20.06
CA SER A 98 -4.14 10.56 19.84
C SER A 98 -4.69 10.78 18.42
N LEU A 99 -4.65 12.03 17.94
CA LEU A 99 -5.05 12.40 16.58
C LEU A 99 -4.18 11.72 15.53
N VAL A 100 -2.85 11.74 15.72
CA VAL A 100 -1.89 11.12 14.81
C VAL A 100 -2.12 9.62 14.74
N HIS A 101 -2.26 8.95 15.88
CA HIS A 101 -2.53 7.52 15.95
C HIS A 101 -3.85 7.14 15.25
N THR A 102 -4.92 7.90 15.52
CA THR A 102 -6.23 7.67 14.88
C THR A 102 -6.15 7.88 13.37
N SER A 103 -5.51 8.97 12.94
CA SER A 103 -5.33 9.30 11.52
C SER A 103 -4.45 8.26 10.82
N TRP A 104 -3.45 7.70 11.50
CA TRP A 104 -2.59 6.65 10.98
C TRP A 104 -3.39 5.38 10.69
N THR A 105 -4.25 4.94 11.62
CA THR A 105 -5.14 3.80 11.40
C THR A 105 -6.05 4.03 10.20
N PHE A 106 -6.65 5.22 10.08
CA PHE A 106 -7.48 5.55 8.91
C PHE A 106 -6.72 5.55 7.59
N VAL A 107 -5.46 5.99 7.58
CA VAL A 107 -4.60 5.91 6.40
C VAL A 107 -4.35 4.44 6.03
N ASN A 108 -4.06 3.57 6.99
CA ASN A 108 -3.91 2.14 6.74
C ASN A 108 -5.18 1.53 6.15
N ASP A 109 -6.35 1.83 6.70
CA ASP A 109 -7.63 1.30 6.23
C ASP A 109 -7.91 1.75 4.79
N SER A 110 -7.56 3.00 4.48
CA SER A 110 -7.77 3.54 3.14
C SER A 110 -6.90 2.89 2.06
N ALA A 111 -5.77 2.28 2.42
CA ALA A 111 -4.94 1.55 1.47
C ALA A 111 -5.64 0.32 0.89
N PHE A 112 -6.68 -0.20 1.59
CA PHE A 112 -7.53 -1.28 1.12
C PHE A 112 -8.70 -0.81 0.24
N THR A 113 -8.81 0.51 -0.01
CA THR A 113 -9.84 1.11 -0.85
C THR A 113 -9.24 1.70 -2.12
N THR A 114 -10.08 2.03 -3.11
CA THR A 114 -9.65 2.71 -4.35
C THR A 114 -9.31 4.19 -4.16
N LEU A 115 -9.31 4.70 -2.91
CA LEU A 115 -9.05 6.11 -2.62
C LEU A 115 -7.68 6.59 -3.11
N CYS A 116 -6.66 5.71 -3.10
CA CYS A 116 -5.33 6.01 -3.63
C CYS A 116 -5.28 6.20 -5.16
N LEU A 117 -6.32 5.78 -5.89
CA LEU A 117 -6.44 5.95 -7.34
C LEU A 117 -7.32 7.14 -7.73
N ILE A 118 -8.18 7.60 -6.81
CA ILE A 118 -9.15 8.66 -7.06
C ILE A 118 -8.60 10.03 -6.63
N TRP A 119 -7.79 10.07 -5.57
CA TRP A 119 -7.34 11.32 -4.96
C TRP A 119 -5.82 11.33 -4.76
N GLU A 120 -5.19 12.47 -5.05
CA GLU A 120 -3.79 12.71 -4.68
C GLU A 120 -3.59 12.57 -3.15
N PRO A 121 -2.42 12.08 -2.72
CA PRO A 121 -2.15 11.73 -1.32
C PRO A 121 -2.39 12.90 -0.36
N GLN A 122 -2.25 14.14 -0.84
CA GLN A 122 -2.48 15.38 -0.09
C GLN A 122 -3.98 15.66 0.18
N VAL A 123 -4.86 15.33 -0.76
CA VAL A 123 -6.32 15.58 -0.64
C VAL A 123 -7.00 14.46 0.16
N ALA A 124 -6.58 13.21 -0.04
CA ALA A 124 -7.02 12.08 0.79
C ALA A 124 -6.64 12.28 2.27
N HIS A 125 -5.60 13.07 2.53
CA HIS A 125 -5.15 13.47 3.86
C HIS A 125 -6.09 14.46 4.54
N PHE A 126 -6.48 15.52 3.82
CA PHE A 126 -7.31 16.60 4.36
C PHE A 126 -8.71 16.11 4.77
N CYS A 127 -9.34 15.25 3.96
CA CYS A 127 -10.62 14.65 4.31
C CYS A 127 -10.52 13.75 5.56
N LYS A 128 -9.40 13.04 5.76
CA LYS A 128 -9.23 12.12 6.89
C LYS A 128 -8.88 12.81 8.20
N ILE A 129 -8.04 13.85 8.17
CA ILE A 129 -7.83 14.69 9.36
C ILE A 129 -9.15 15.36 9.75
N HIS A 130 -9.93 15.87 8.80
CA HIS A 130 -11.24 16.46 9.11
C HIS A 130 -12.19 15.43 9.76
N SER A 131 -12.30 14.22 9.21
CA SER A 131 -13.10 13.15 9.83
C SER A 131 -12.55 12.70 11.20
N SER A 132 -11.23 12.69 11.39
CA SER A 132 -10.60 12.32 12.67
C SER A 132 -10.81 13.40 13.74
N SER A 133 -10.71 14.68 13.37
CA SER A 133 -11.08 15.81 14.23
C SER A 133 -12.58 15.79 14.57
N PHE A 134 -13.44 15.40 13.63
CA PHE A 134 -14.88 15.23 13.85
C PHE A 134 -15.17 14.09 14.85
N ILE A 135 -14.44 12.97 14.78
CA ILE A 135 -14.57 11.84 15.71
C ILE A 135 -14.07 12.21 17.12
N ILE A 136 -13.03 13.04 17.24
CA ILE A 136 -12.54 13.51 18.55
C ILE A 136 -13.55 14.47 19.18
N GLN A 137 -14.21 15.34 18.40
CA GLN A 137 -15.29 16.20 18.89
C GLN A 137 -16.53 15.42 19.38
N TRP A 138 -16.80 14.22 18.86
CA TRP A 138 -17.88 13.35 19.33
C TRP A 138 -17.55 12.54 20.58
N LYS A 139 -16.28 12.52 21.01
CA LYS A 139 -15.84 11.88 22.26
C LYS A 139 -15.70 12.86 23.45
N CYS A 140 -16.03 14.14 23.25
CA CYS A 140 -16.12 15.15 24.32
C CYS A 140 -17.57 15.48 24.66
#